data_AF-A0A1E5QWW9-F1
#
_entry.id   AF-A0A1E5QWW9-F1
#
_cell.length_a   1.000
_cell.length_b   1.000
_cell.length_c   1.000
_cell.angle_alpha   90.00
_cell.angle_beta   90.00
_cell.angle_gamma   90.00
#
_symmetry.space_group_name_H-M   'P 1'
#
loop_
_entity.id
_entity.type
_entity.pdbx_description
1 polymer ?
#
loop_
_entity_poly.entity_id
_entity_poly.type
_entity_poly.pdbx_seq_one_letter_code
_entity_poly.pdbx_strand_id
1 'polypeptide(L)'
;MEDIKNASDNTIEDYIQRVTELCQSGSKTPSPEELQKIVSEVGISPEEIFLAQTQSQANFARAKGYFGLRHWDDAINELEEGLAFDPYNIEMIHFLISSYLGRWRESHNPEDEQKIRKRIRQCLEIKPDDEESLQLLGKLTQSVKNRQLIHLSAGLFGILSIGTIIGLFTLNNISLNLFHNPDEQIENVEQGLRNEIRQLNSTNINRTEQLSQQMRNQENTINGFYSRIRELEQKNQTLQNDNQVLLQNNDNLNKRLEIIEQQLQEQNLSSEELLE
;
A
#
# COMPACT_ATOMS: atom_id res chain seq x y z
N MET A 1 -5.57 -15.03 -31.82
CA MET A 1 -6.22 -15.39 -30.52
C MET A 1 -5.42 -14.83 -29.34
N GLU A 2 -4.09 -14.76 -29.44
CA GLU A 2 -3.22 -14.02 -28.50
C GLU A 2 -3.45 -12.49 -28.50
N ASP A 3 -3.68 -11.86 -29.66
CA ASP A 3 -3.84 -10.39 -29.74
C ASP A 3 -5.10 -9.85 -29.06
N ILE A 4 -6.17 -10.65 -28.99
CA ILE A 4 -7.42 -10.28 -28.30
C ILE A 4 -7.24 -10.36 -26.79
N LYS A 5 -6.38 -11.28 -26.33
CA LYS A 5 -6.11 -11.48 -24.90
C LYS A 5 -5.27 -10.33 -24.32
N ASN A 6 -4.24 -9.90 -25.07
CA ASN A 6 -3.40 -8.76 -24.68
C ASN A 6 -4.16 -7.42 -24.68
N ALA A 7 -5.11 -7.23 -25.59
CA ALA A 7 -5.95 -6.02 -25.60
C ALA A 7 -6.92 -5.97 -24.41
N SER A 8 -7.50 -7.13 -24.05
CA SER A 8 -8.42 -7.26 -22.91
C SER A 8 -7.72 -7.16 -21.54
N ASP A 9 -6.47 -7.66 -21.43
CA ASP A 9 -5.69 -7.50 -20.21
C ASP A 9 -5.34 -6.02 -19.95
N ASN A 10 -5.00 -5.26 -21.00
CA ASN A 10 -4.71 -3.82 -20.89
C ASN A 10 -5.97 -2.99 -20.54
N THR A 11 -7.15 -3.33 -21.07
CA THR A 11 -8.39 -2.59 -20.75
C THR A 11 -8.84 -2.82 -19.31
N ILE A 12 -8.67 -4.03 -18.78
CA ILE A 12 -8.94 -4.33 -17.38
C ILE A 12 -7.96 -3.57 -16.47
N GLU A 13 -6.67 -3.54 -16.78
CA GLU A 13 -5.69 -2.73 -16.05
C GLU A 13 -6.04 -1.24 -16.08
N ASP A 14 -6.43 -0.70 -17.23
CA ASP A 14 -6.87 0.69 -17.37
C ASP A 14 -8.12 0.99 -16.52
N TYR A 15 -9.04 0.03 -16.39
CA TYR A 15 -10.19 0.17 -15.49
C TYR A 15 -9.79 0.14 -14.02
N ILE A 16 -8.94 -0.80 -13.60
CA ILE A 16 -8.43 -0.87 -12.22
C ILE A 16 -7.71 0.43 -11.87
N GLN A 17 -6.87 0.92 -12.79
CA GLN A 17 -6.15 2.19 -12.69
C GLN A 17 -7.13 3.35 -12.54
N ARG A 18 -8.15 3.45 -13.40
CA ARG A 18 -9.11 4.58 -13.39
C ARG A 18 -10.00 4.60 -12.15
N VAL A 19 -10.47 3.43 -11.71
CA VAL A 19 -11.23 3.28 -10.46
C VAL A 19 -10.37 3.69 -9.27
N THR A 20 -9.10 3.29 -9.28
CA THR A 20 -8.11 3.67 -8.25
C THR A 20 -7.84 5.19 -8.25
N GLU A 21 -7.67 5.82 -9.40
CA GLU A 21 -7.46 7.27 -9.54
C GLU A 21 -8.69 8.07 -9.07
N LEU A 22 -9.90 7.60 -9.36
CA LEU A 22 -11.13 8.24 -8.87
C LEU A 22 -11.18 8.21 -7.33
N CYS A 23 -10.77 7.10 -6.73
CA CYS A 23 -10.68 6.94 -5.27
C CYS A 23 -9.60 7.79 -4.61
N GLN A 24 -8.49 8.05 -5.31
CA GLN A 24 -7.38 8.85 -4.78
C GLN A 24 -7.63 10.36 -4.91
N SER A 25 -8.36 10.78 -5.94
CA SER A 25 -8.58 12.20 -6.27
C SER A 25 -9.75 12.84 -5.51
N GLY A 26 -10.75 12.06 -5.11
CA GLY A 26 -11.81 12.49 -4.21
C GLY A 26 -11.92 11.48 -3.09
N SER A 27 -11.82 11.92 -1.83
CA SER A 27 -12.09 11.11 -0.64
C SER A 27 -13.59 10.78 -0.53
N LYS A 28 -14.14 10.15 -1.57
CA LYS A 28 -15.52 9.74 -1.75
C LYS A 28 -15.55 8.55 -2.69
N THR A 29 -16.21 7.50 -2.25
CA THR A 29 -16.40 6.26 -3.00
C THR A 29 -17.15 6.54 -4.31
N PRO A 30 -16.66 6.07 -5.47
CA PRO A 30 -17.35 6.20 -6.74
C PRO A 30 -18.73 5.57 -6.70
N SER A 31 -19.76 6.28 -7.16
CA SER A 31 -21.11 5.74 -7.28
C SER A 31 -21.17 4.65 -8.36
N PRO A 32 -22.19 3.76 -8.34
CA PRO A 32 -22.41 2.81 -9.43
C PRO A 32 -22.51 3.47 -10.82
N GLU A 33 -23.02 4.71 -10.87
CA GLU A 33 -23.12 5.51 -12.10
C GLU A 33 -21.73 5.99 -12.56
N GLU A 34 -20.84 6.36 -11.62
CA GLU A 34 -19.46 6.74 -11.91
C GLU A 34 -18.64 5.53 -12.38
N LEU A 35 -18.85 4.35 -11.81
CA LEU A 35 -18.24 3.11 -12.30
C LEU A 35 -18.71 2.77 -13.72
N GLN A 36 -20.00 2.93 -13.99
CA GLN A 36 -20.57 2.72 -15.33
C GLN A 36 -20.05 3.75 -16.34
N LYS A 37 -19.78 4.97 -15.89
CA LYS A 37 -19.12 6.01 -16.68
C LYS A 37 -17.67 5.65 -17.00
N ILE A 38 -16.89 5.16 -16.02
CA ILE A 38 -15.52 4.68 -16.25
C ILE A 38 -15.52 3.53 -17.25
N VAL A 39 -16.41 2.55 -17.09
CA VAL A 39 -16.59 1.44 -18.06
C VAL A 39 -16.83 1.97 -19.47
N SER A 40 -17.71 2.98 -19.59
CA SER A 40 -18.04 3.58 -20.89
C SER A 40 -16.87 4.39 -21.47
N GLU A 41 -16.06 5.03 -20.62
CA GLU A 41 -14.88 5.81 -21.00
C GLU A 41 -13.69 4.94 -21.43
N VAL A 42 -13.51 3.80 -20.76
CA VAL A 42 -12.42 2.84 -21.05
C VAL A 42 -12.80 1.87 -22.17
N GLY A 43 -14.08 1.82 -22.54
CA GLY A 43 -14.58 0.98 -23.64
C GLY A 43 -14.70 -0.50 -23.29
N ILE A 44 -14.86 -0.83 -22.01
CA ILE A 44 -15.00 -2.21 -21.53
C ILE A 44 -16.39 -2.73 -21.85
N SER A 45 -16.45 -3.92 -22.43
CA SER A 45 -17.74 -4.54 -22.75
C SER A 45 -18.44 -5.03 -21.47
N PRO A 46 -19.78 -5.06 -21.43
CA PRO A 46 -20.51 -5.68 -20.32
C PRO A 46 -20.10 -7.14 -20.05
N GLU A 47 -19.72 -7.88 -21.09
CA GLU A 47 -19.18 -9.24 -20.96
C GLU A 47 -17.83 -9.27 -20.23
N GLU A 48 -16.93 -8.31 -20.48
CA GLU A 48 -15.63 -8.22 -19.79
C GLU A 48 -15.78 -7.90 -18.30
N ILE A 49 -16.74 -7.03 -17.94
CA ILE A 49 -17.08 -6.78 -16.53
C ILE A 49 -17.61 -8.04 -15.87
N PHE A 50 -18.48 -8.77 -16.56
CA PHE A 50 -19.03 -10.02 -16.06
C PHE A 50 -17.91 -11.06 -15.84
N LEU A 51 -16.93 -11.13 -16.75
CA LEU A 51 -15.75 -11.98 -16.58
C LEU A 51 -14.90 -11.55 -15.37
N ALA A 52 -14.63 -10.25 -15.20
CA ALA A 52 -13.90 -9.72 -14.05
C ALA A 52 -14.62 -10.02 -12.72
N GLN A 53 -15.94 -9.85 -12.66
CA GLN A 53 -16.75 -10.20 -11.49
C GLN A 53 -16.75 -11.70 -11.21
N THR A 54 -16.83 -12.52 -12.26
CA THR A 54 -16.73 -13.98 -12.13
C THR A 54 -15.38 -14.39 -11.58
N GLN A 55 -14.29 -13.75 -12.04
CA GLN A 55 -12.94 -13.98 -11.52
C GLN A 55 -12.82 -13.57 -10.06
N SER A 56 -13.35 -12.40 -9.69
CA SER A 56 -13.41 -11.91 -8.30
C SER A 56 -14.10 -12.92 -7.37
N GLN A 57 -15.26 -13.44 -7.80
CA GLN A 57 -16.01 -14.43 -7.04
C GLN A 57 -15.26 -15.77 -6.91
N ALA A 58 -14.57 -16.19 -7.96
CA ALA A 58 -13.75 -17.41 -7.93
C ALA A 58 -12.59 -17.28 -6.92
N ASN A 59 -11.88 -16.14 -6.92
CA ASN A 59 -10.85 -15.81 -5.92
C ASN A 59 -11.44 -15.82 -4.51
N PHE A 60 -12.60 -15.17 -4.31
CA PHE A 60 -13.25 -15.12 -3.01
C PHE A 60 -13.65 -16.50 -2.48
N ALA A 61 -14.14 -17.38 -3.34
CA ALA A 61 -14.49 -18.75 -2.97
C ALA A 61 -13.26 -19.55 -2.48
N ARG A 62 -12.12 -19.42 -3.17
CA ARG A 62 -10.85 -20.05 -2.76
C ARG A 62 -10.34 -19.47 -1.44
N ALA A 63 -10.36 -18.14 -1.33
CA ALA A 63 -10.01 -17.44 -0.10
C ALA A 63 -10.80 -17.92 1.12
N LYS A 64 -12.13 -18.11 0.99
CA LYS A 64 -12.97 -18.66 2.07
C LYS A 64 -12.50 -20.05 2.51
N GLY A 65 -12.08 -20.89 1.56
CA GLY A 65 -11.48 -22.19 1.84
C GLY A 65 -10.19 -22.08 2.65
N TYR A 66 -9.24 -21.27 2.19
CA TYR A 66 -7.98 -21.03 2.91
C TYR A 66 -8.18 -20.42 4.28
N PHE A 67 -9.09 -19.45 4.39
CA PHE A 67 -9.46 -18.79 5.64
C PHE A 67 -9.98 -19.81 6.67
N GLY A 68 -10.87 -20.71 6.27
CA GLY A 68 -11.41 -21.76 7.14
C GLY A 68 -10.34 -22.71 7.68
N LEU A 69 -9.27 -22.94 6.91
CA LEU A 69 -8.12 -23.76 7.28
C LEU A 69 -7.01 -22.98 8.00
N ARG A 70 -7.19 -21.67 8.22
CA ARG A 70 -6.19 -20.76 8.80
C ARG A 70 -4.92 -20.63 7.97
N HIS A 71 -4.99 -20.88 6.67
CA HIS A 71 -3.91 -20.55 5.73
C HIS A 71 -4.00 -19.06 5.39
N TRP A 72 -3.54 -18.23 6.32
CA TRP A 72 -3.75 -16.78 6.26
C TRP A 72 -3.06 -16.14 5.04
N ASP A 73 -1.85 -16.58 4.69
CA ASP A 73 -1.11 -16.03 3.56
C ASP A 73 -1.83 -16.29 2.23
N ASP A 74 -2.27 -17.54 2.01
CA ASP A 74 -3.01 -17.92 0.80
C ASP A 74 -4.38 -17.21 0.74
N ALA A 75 -5.06 -17.11 1.88
CA ALA A 75 -6.33 -16.37 1.96
C ALA A 75 -6.13 -14.88 1.63
N ILE A 76 -5.09 -14.24 2.18
CA ILE A 76 -4.77 -12.84 1.91
C ILE A 76 -4.50 -12.62 0.43
N ASN A 77 -3.66 -13.45 -0.20
CA ASN A 77 -3.32 -13.32 -1.62
C ASN A 77 -4.58 -13.40 -2.50
N GLU A 78 -5.41 -14.43 -2.31
CA GLU A 78 -6.64 -14.60 -3.09
C GLU A 78 -7.64 -13.44 -2.86
N LEU A 79 -7.74 -12.92 -1.63
CA LEU A 79 -8.61 -11.77 -1.33
C LEU A 79 -8.08 -10.48 -1.98
N GLU A 80 -6.78 -10.27 -2.00
CA GLU A 80 -6.19 -9.09 -2.66
C GLU A 80 -6.35 -9.16 -4.18
N GLU A 81 -6.16 -10.33 -4.79
CA GLU A 81 -6.46 -10.53 -6.21
C GLU A 81 -7.95 -10.37 -6.51
N GLY A 82 -8.84 -10.89 -5.66
CA GLY A 82 -10.29 -10.72 -5.82
C GLY A 82 -10.73 -9.25 -5.72
N LEU A 83 -10.17 -8.50 -4.78
CA LEU A 83 -10.43 -7.07 -4.59
C LEU A 83 -9.85 -6.20 -5.69
N ALA A 84 -8.87 -6.69 -6.47
CA ALA A 84 -8.41 -5.97 -7.66
C ALA A 84 -9.54 -5.82 -8.69
N PHE A 85 -10.43 -6.82 -8.79
CA PHE A 85 -11.57 -6.81 -9.70
C PHE A 85 -12.86 -6.24 -9.09
N ASP A 86 -13.03 -6.34 -7.77
CA ASP A 86 -14.20 -5.80 -7.04
C ASP A 86 -13.77 -5.07 -5.75
N PRO A 87 -13.20 -3.86 -5.86
CA PRO A 87 -12.58 -3.16 -4.72
C PRO A 87 -13.56 -2.67 -3.66
N TYR A 88 -14.88 -2.77 -3.91
CA TYR A 88 -15.94 -2.30 -3.00
C TYR A 88 -16.70 -3.44 -2.33
N ASN A 89 -16.28 -4.68 -2.56
CA ASN A 89 -16.88 -5.83 -1.93
C ASN A 89 -16.61 -5.81 -0.42
N ILE A 90 -17.52 -5.20 0.34
CA ILE A 90 -17.39 -5.03 1.79
C ILE A 90 -17.13 -6.38 2.48
N GLU A 91 -17.85 -7.43 2.06
CA GLU A 91 -17.68 -8.78 2.61
C GLU A 91 -16.26 -9.29 2.36
N MET A 92 -15.73 -9.15 1.14
CA MET A 92 -14.37 -9.56 0.81
C MET A 92 -13.32 -8.76 1.61
N ILE A 93 -13.54 -7.45 1.80
CA ILE A 93 -12.67 -6.62 2.64
C ILE A 93 -12.72 -7.08 4.10
N HIS A 94 -13.88 -7.46 4.64
CA HIS A 94 -14.01 -8.01 5.99
C HIS A 94 -13.23 -9.32 6.16
N PHE A 95 -13.30 -10.20 5.16
CA PHE A 95 -12.50 -11.42 5.14
C PHE A 95 -11.00 -11.10 5.09
N LEU A 96 -10.59 -10.07 4.32
CA LEU A 96 -9.18 -9.67 4.24
C LEU A 96 -8.68 -9.12 5.58
N ILE A 97 -9.47 -8.24 6.21
CA ILE A 97 -9.19 -7.73 7.56
C ILE A 97 -9.07 -8.89 8.55
N SER A 98 -10.00 -9.85 8.50
CA SER A 98 -10.01 -11.00 9.39
C SER A 98 -8.80 -11.91 9.18
N SER A 99 -8.37 -12.09 7.92
CA SER A 99 -7.18 -12.88 7.56
C SER A 99 -5.90 -12.21 8.08
N TYR A 100 -5.77 -10.89 7.87
CA TYR A 100 -4.68 -10.12 8.46
C TYR A 100 -4.69 -10.17 9.98
N LEU A 101 -5.86 -10.10 10.63
CA LEU A 101 -5.98 -10.19 12.08
C LEU A 101 -5.59 -11.60 12.59
N GLY A 102 -5.93 -12.65 11.85
CA GLY A 102 -5.48 -14.02 12.09
C GLY A 102 -3.96 -14.12 12.08
N ARG A 103 -3.33 -13.69 10.99
CA ARG A 103 -1.86 -13.69 10.85
C ARG A 103 -1.15 -12.81 11.87
N TRP A 104 -1.72 -11.65 12.20
CA TRP A 104 -1.22 -10.76 13.25
C TRP A 104 -1.23 -11.45 14.61
N ARG A 105 -2.25 -12.24 14.95
CA ARG A 105 -2.28 -12.95 16.24
C ARG A 105 -1.21 -14.02 16.36
N GLU A 106 -0.75 -14.58 15.24
CA GLU A 106 0.31 -15.59 15.21
C GLU A 106 1.70 -14.97 15.22
N SER A 107 1.96 -14.02 14.31
CA SER A 107 3.29 -13.45 14.07
C SER A 107 3.52 -12.11 14.78
N HIS A 108 2.45 -11.42 15.14
CA HIS A 108 2.45 -10.05 15.66
C HIS A 108 3.21 -9.03 14.78
N ASN A 109 3.17 -9.24 13.46
CA ASN A 109 3.77 -8.35 12.48
C ASN A 109 3.08 -6.96 12.50
N PRO A 110 3.81 -5.86 12.76
CA PRO A 110 3.23 -4.52 12.78
C PRO A 110 2.65 -4.08 11.42
N GLU A 111 3.11 -4.64 10.31
CA GLU A 111 2.58 -4.33 8.98
C GLU A 111 1.11 -4.77 8.84
N ASP A 112 0.75 -5.93 9.40
CA ASP A 112 -0.63 -6.43 9.38
C ASP A 112 -1.56 -5.50 10.16
N GLU A 113 -1.10 -4.93 11.29
CA GLU A 113 -1.89 -3.93 12.03
C GLU A 113 -2.19 -2.70 11.18
N GLN A 114 -1.19 -2.19 10.45
CA GLN A 114 -1.38 -1.03 9.57
C GLN A 114 -2.35 -1.34 8.43
N LYS A 115 -2.21 -2.52 7.81
CA LYS A 115 -3.10 -3.00 6.74
C LYS A 115 -4.53 -3.14 7.23
N ILE A 116 -4.76 -3.75 8.39
CA ILE A 116 -6.09 -3.86 9.02
C ILE A 116 -6.71 -2.48 9.20
N ARG A 117 -5.99 -1.53 9.82
CA ARG A 117 -6.51 -0.17 10.05
C ARG A 117 -6.85 0.55 8.76
N LYS A 118 -6.03 0.39 7.71
CA LYS A 118 -6.29 0.94 6.38
C LYS A 118 -7.59 0.38 5.79
N ARG A 119 -7.76 -0.94 5.80
CA ARG A 119 -8.94 -1.61 5.24
C ARG A 119 -10.23 -1.32 6.02
N ILE A 120 -10.15 -1.19 7.35
CA ILE A 120 -11.30 -0.75 8.17
C ILE A 120 -11.75 0.66 7.78
N ARG A 121 -10.82 1.60 7.56
CA ARG A 121 -11.17 2.94 7.07
C ARG A 121 -11.87 2.87 5.73
N GLN A 122 -11.34 2.05 4.81
CA GLN A 122 -11.96 1.81 3.51
C GLN A 122 -13.41 1.31 3.66
N CYS A 123 -13.68 0.32 4.54
CA CYS A 123 -15.06 -0.13 4.79
C CYS A 123 -15.95 0.99 5.34
N LEU A 124 -15.47 1.80 6.28
CA LEU A 124 -16.23 2.91 6.87
C LEU A 124 -16.43 4.09 5.91
N GLU A 125 -15.55 4.26 4.93
CA GLU A 125 -15.73 5.21 3.82
C GLU A 125 -16.82 4.73 2.85
N ILE A 126 -16.88 3.43 2.57
CA ILE A 126 -17.93 2.83 1.73
C ILE A 126 -19.28 2.83 2.47
N LYS A 127 -19.28 2.39 3.74
CA LYS A 127 -20.46 2.24 4.59
C LYS A 127 -20.15 2.73 6.01
N PRO A 128 -20.50 3.98 6.35
CA PRO A 128 -20.18 4.59 7.64
C PRO A 128 -20.77 3.89 8.88
N ASP A 129 -21.89 3.18 8.71
CA ASP A 129 -22.59 2.43 9.77
C ASP A 129 -22.26 0.92 9.74
N ASP A 130 -21.12 0.53 9.15
CA ASP A 130 -20.70 -0.85 9.07
C ASP A 130 -20.25 -1.43 10.42
N GLU A 131 -21.19 -2.10 11.08
CA GLU A 131 -20.98 -2.67 12.42
C GLU A 131 -19.83 -3.69 12.45
N GLU A 132 -19.69 -4.51 11.41
CA GLU A 132 -18.65 -5.54 11.35
C GLU A 132 -17.24 -4.93 11.33
N SER A 133 -17.01 -3.86 10.57
CA SER A 133 -15.72 -3.14 10.58
C SER A 133 -15.41 -2.53 11.95
N LEU A 134 -16.41 -1.95 12.63
CA LEU A 134 -16.24 -1.41 13.97
C LEU A 134 -15.92 -2.51 14.98
N GLN A 135 -16.57 -3.67 14.88
CA GLN A 135 -16.27 -4.84 15.69
C GLN A 135 -14.84 -5.36 15.43
N LEU A 136 -14.39 -5.41 14.17
CA LEU A 136 -13.03 -5.80 13.79
C LEU A 136 -11.99 -4.81 14.34
N LEU A 137 -12.28 -3.51 14.34
CA LEU A 137 -11.44 -2.47 14.96
C LEU A 137 -11.32 -2.69 16.48
N GLY A 138 -12.43 -3.01 17.14
CA GLY A 138 -12.45 -3.37 18.56
C GLY A 138 -11.60 -4.60 18.85
N LYS A 139 -11.74 -5.68 18.05
CA LYS A 139 -10.94 -6.91 18.16
C LYS A 139 -9.45 -6.63 18.00
N LEU A 140 -9.04 -5.82 17.01
CA LEU A 140 -7.64 -5.42 16.83
C LEU A 140 -7.12 -4.66 18.05
N THR A 141 -7.85 -3.62 18.47
CA THR A 141 -7.45 -2.75 19.60
C THR A 141 -7.26 -3.55 20.89
N GLN A 142 -8.18 -4.47 21.17
CA GLN A 142 -8.05 -5.36 22.32
C GLN A 142 -6.84 -6.27 22.21
N SER A 143 -6.57 -6.83 21.03
CA SER A 143 -5.45 -7.75 20.80
C SER A 143 -4.10 -7.03 20.98
N VAL A 144 -3.96 -5.81 20.46
CA VAL A 144 -2.78 -4.96 20.64
C VAL A 144 -2.56 -4.62 22.11
N LYS A 145 -3.61 -4.20 22.82
CA LYS A 145 -3.54 -3.86 24.25
C LYS A 145 -3.13 -5.07 25.11
N ASN A 146 -3.70 -6.24 24.85
CA ASN A 146 -3.36 -7.48 25.56
C ASN A 146 -1.87 -7.82 25.39
N ARG A 147 -1.33 -7.69 24.17
CA ARG A 147 0.09 -7.91 23.91
C ARG A 147 0.99 -6.94 24.68
N GLN A 148 0.64 -5.65 24.69
CA GLN A 148 1.39 -4.64 25.44
C GLN A 148 1.42 -4.94 26.95
N LEU A 149 0.29 -5.40 27.51
CA LEU A 149 0.22 -5.81 28.92
C LEU A 149 1.10 -7.04 29.22
N ILE A 150 1.17 -8.01 28.31
CA ILE A 150 2.04 -9.19 28.47
C ILE A 150 3.52 -8.81 28.47
N HIS A 151 3.94 -7.90 27.58
CA HIS A 151 5.33 -7.41 27.60
C HIS A 151 5.67 -6.64 28.88
N LEU A 152 4.72 -5.86 29.41
CA LEU A 152 4.91 -5.08 30.63
C LEU A 152 5.00 -5.99 31.87
N SER A 153 4.18 -7.04 31.94
CA SER A 153 4.24 -8.03 33.03
C SER A 153 5.48 -8.92 32.93
N ALA A 154 5.86 -9.36 31.72
CA ALA A 154 7.09 -10.14 31.51
C ALA A 154 8.34 -9.35 31.89
N GLY A 155 8.39 -8.03 31.63
CA GLY A 155 9.46 -7.16 32.11
C GLY A 155 9.55 -7.11 33.64
N LEU A 156 8.41 -7.01 34.34
CA LEU A 156 8.35 -7.01 35.81
C LEU A 156 8.76 -8.36 36.42
N PHE A 157 8.34 -9.49 35.83
CA PHE A 157 8.72 -10.82 36.31
C PHE A 157 10.15 -11.22 35.95
N GLY A 158 10.70 -10.74 34.83
CA GLY A 158 12.12 -10.90 34.47
C GLY A 158 13.05 -10.24 35.50
N ILE A 159 12.69 -9.05 35.98
CA ILE A 159 13.44 -8.34 37.02
C ILE A 159 13.36 -9.07 38.37
N LEU A 160 12.19 -9.61 38.75
CA LEU A 160 11.99 -10.35 40.00
C LEU A 160 12.66 -11.75 40.01
N SER A 161 12.76 -12.42 38.86
CA SER A 161 13.40 -13.74 38.76
C SER A 161 14.93 -13.66 38.76
N ILE A 162 15.52 -12.63 38.12
CA ILE A 162 16.97 -12.37 38.25
C ILE A 162 17.31 -11.95 39.68
N GLY A 163 16.46 -11.15 40.33
CA GLY A 163 16.60 -10.79 41.75
C GLY A 163 16.52 -11.98 42.71
N THR A 164 15.69 -12.99 42.43
CA THR A 164 15.58 -14.19 43.27
C THR A 164 16.67 -15.22 42.99
N ILE A 165 17.18 -15.35 41.75
CA ILE A 165 18.32 -16.25 41.44
C ILE A 165 19.63 -15.65 41.99
N ILE A 166 19.85 -14.34 41.86
CA ILE A 166 20.98 -13.65 42.51
C ILE A 166 20.79 -13.64 44.04
N GLY A 167 19.56 -13.46 44.52
CA GLY A 167 19.20 -13.56 45.94
C GLY A 167 19.45 -14.95 46.55
N LEU A 168 19.15 -16.04 45.83
CA LEU A 168 19.42 -17.41 46.28
C LEU A 168 20.90 -17.80 46.16
N PHE A 169 21.62 -17.34 45.14
CA PHE A 169 23.07 -17.57 45.03
C PHE A 169 23.88 -16.78 46.06
N THR A 170 23.40 -15.61 46.46
CA THR A 170 23.98 -14.84 47.57
C THR A 170 23.57 -15.45 48.92
N LEU A 171 22.32 -15.88 49.13
CA LEU A 171 21.90 -16.48 50.41
C LEU A 171 22.54 -17.83 50.72
N ASN A 172 22.98 -18.61 49.72
CA ASN A 172 23.66 -19.88 49.98
C ASN A 172 25.17 -19.73 50.27
N ASN A 173 25.77 -18.57 49.98
CA ASN A 173 27.15 -18.22 50.34
C ASN A 173 27.24 -17.16 51.45
N ILE A 174 26.12 -16.51 51.80
CA ILE A 174 26.03 -15.61 52.95
C ILE A 174 25.60 -16.47 54.14
N SER A 175 26.60 -17.09 54.78
CA SER A 175 26.53 -17.27 56.23
C SER A 175 26.16 -15.91 56.83
N LEU A 176 25.05 -15.86 57.58
CA LEU A 176 24.55 -14.74 58.38
C LEU A 176 25.66 -13.81 58.92
N ASN A 177 26.08 -12.86 58.11
CA ASN A 177 26.99 -11.78 58.50
C ASN A 177 26.50 -10.44 57.92
N LEU A 178 25.17 -10.29 57.86
CA LEU A 178 24.43 -9.19 57.23
C LEU A 178 24.37 -7.91 58.09
N PHE A 179 25.26 -7.74 59.06
CA PHE A 179 25.34 -6.52 59.87
C PHE A 179 26.78 -6.03 60.05
N HIS A 180 27.49 -5.84 58.93
CA HIS A 180 28.70 -5.01 58.94
C HIS A 180 28.77 -4.16 57.66
N ASN A 181 28.67 -2.83 57.85
CA ASN A 181 28.82 -1.74 56.88
C ASN A 181 27.80 -1.65 55.73
N PRO A 182 26.57 -1.16 56.01
CA PRO A 182 25.54 -0.92 54.98
C PRO A 182 25.91 0.20 53.98
N ASP A 183 26.74 1.16 54.35
CA ASP A 183 26.98 2.36 53.52
C ASP A 183 27.78 2.06 52.25
N GLU A 184 28.76 1.17 52.31
CA GLU A 184 29.65 0.85 51.18
C GLU A 184 28.93 0.02 50.10
N GLN A 185 27.95 -0.80 50.48
CA GLN A 185 27.17 -1.60 49.51
C GLN A 185 26.13 -0.75 48.78
N ILE A 186 25.52 0.22 49.48
CA ILE A 186 24.60 1.18 48.87
C ILE A 186 25.33 2.03 47.83
N GLU A 187 26.54 2.50 48.14
CA GLU A 187 27.35 3.28 47.21
C GLU A 187 27.72 2.49 45.94
N ASN A 188 28.12 1.22 46.09
CA ASN A 188 28.46 0.37 44.95
C ASN A 188 27.27 0.08 44.02
N VAL A 189 26.07 -0.15 44.59
CA VAL A 189 24.84 -0.33 43.80
C VAL A 189 24.45 0.96 43.08
N GLU A 190 24.58 2.11 43.75
CA GLU A 190 24.29 3.41 43.14
C GLU A 190 25.26 3.72 41.99
N GLN A 191 26.55 3.42 42.15
CA GLN A 191 27.54 3.57 41.08
C GLN A 191 27.24 2.63 39.90
N GLY A 192 26.83 1.39 40.15
CA GLY A 192 26.42 0.43 39.11
C GLY A 192 25.24 0.94 38.27
N LEU A 193 24.18 1.40 38.94
CA LEU A 193 23.01 1.98 38.27
C LEU A 193 23.37 3.25 37.46
N ARG A 194 24.21 4.12 38.02
CA ARG A 194 24.69 5.33 37.31
C ARG A 194 25.47 4.96 36.04
N ASN A 195 26.26 3.89 36.08
CA ASN A 195 27.02 3.43 34.92
C ASN A 195 26.11 2.84 33.84
N GLU A 196 25.11 2.05 34.23
CA GLU A 196 24.15 1.46 33.28
C GLU A 196 23.27 2.54 32.62
N ILE A 197 22.80 3.54 33.39
CA ILE A 197 22.07 4.69 32.86
C ILE A 197 22.92 5.45 31.83
N ARG A 198 24.22 5.66 32.09
CA ARG A 198 25.12 6.30 31.12
C ARG A 198 25.27 5.45 29.86
N GLN A 199 25.41 4.13 29.99
CA GLN A 199 25.54 3.22 28.86
C GLN A 199 24.28 3.21 28.00
N LEU A 200 23.09 3.12 28.61
CA LEU A 200 21.81 3.19 27.90
C LEU A 200 21.64 4.53 27.18
N ASN A 201 21.97 5.65 27.83
CA ASN A 201 21.93 6.97 27.21
C ASN A 201 22.86 7.06 25.99
N SER A 202 24.10 6.57 26.10
CA SER A 202 25.03 6.56 24.95
C SER A 202 24.53 5.69 23.79
N THR A 203 23.91 4.54 24.10
CA THR A 203 23.36 3.63 23.09
C THR A 203 22.17 4.27 22.37
N ASN A 204 21.30 4.95 23.11
CA ASN A 204 20.18 5.68 22.53
C ASN A 204 20.65 6.83 21.64
N ILE A 205 21.65 7.61 22.07
CA ILE A 205 22.24 8.70 21.28
C ILE A 205 22.79 8.16 19.95
N ASN A 206 23.56 7.06 19.99
CA ASN A 206 24.12 6.45 18.78
C ASN A 206 23.02 5.95 17.83
N ARG A 207 21.95 5.35 18.35
CA ARG A 207 20.80 4.93 17.54
C ARG A 207 20.08 6.11 16.90
N THR A 208 19.85 7.19 17.66
CA THR A 208 19.24 8.42 17.14
C THR A 208 20.09 9.04 16.04
N GLU A 209 21.42 9.02 16.19
CA GLU A 209 22.34 9.51 15.16
C GLU A 209 22.32 8.63 13.90
N GLN A 210 22.35 7.31 14.04
CA GLN A 210 22.21 6.37 12.91
C GLN A 210 20.89 6.57 12.16
N LEU A 211 19.77 6.70 12.88
CA LEU A 211 18.47 6.96 12.28
C LEU A 211 18.46 8.30 11.54
N SER A 212 19.07 9.34 12.13
CA SER A 212 19.18 10.66 11.50
C SER A 212 20.02 10.62 10.22
N GLN A 213 21.08 9.82 10.17
CA GLN A 213 21.88 9.62 8.96
C GLN A 213 21.10 8.84 7.89
N GLN A 214 20.36 7.80 8.27
CA GLN A 214 19.49 7.06 7.36
C GLN A 214 18.42 7.96 6.73
N MET A 215 17.78 8.82 7.54
CA MET A 215 16.80 9.80 7.07
C MET A 215 17.41 10.77 6.06
N ARG A 216 18.62 11.30 6.29
CA ARG A 216 19.30 12.18 5.33
C ARG A 216 19.63 11.48 4.02
N ASN A 217 20.04 10.21 4.07
CA ASN A 217 20.31 9.42 2.87
C ASN A 217 19.02 9.15 2.07
N GLN A 218 17.92 8.87 2.76
CA GLN A 218 16.61 8.74 2.13
C GLN A 218 16.16 10.06 1.50
N GLU A 219 16.32 11.18 2.20
CA GLU A 219 15.99 12.52 1.70
C GLU A 219 16.77 12.85 0.41
N ASN A 220 18.07 12.55 0.37
CA ASN A 220 18.88 12.70 -0.84
C ASN A 220 18.37 11.83 -2.01
N THR A 221 17.94 10.61 -1.72
CA THR A 221 17.40 9.70 -2.73
C THR A 221 16.07 10.21 -3.28
N ILE A 222 15.20 10.70 -2.38
CA ILE A 222 13.91 11.32 -2.73
C ILE A 222 14.13 12.56 -3.59
N ASN A 223 15.05 13.43 -3.22
CA ASN A 223 15.42 14.61 -4.01
C ASN A 223 15.94 14.23 -5.41
N GLY A 224 16.71 13.13 -5.50
CA GLY A 224 17.11 12.53 -6.76
C GLY A 224 15.92 12.13 -7.64
N PHE A 225 14.94 11.42 -7.07
CA PHE A 225 13.72 11.05 -7.80
C PHE A 225 12.93 12.26 -8.27
N TYR A 226 12.75 13.29 -7.42
CA TYR A 226 12.05 14.52 -7.82
C TYR A 226 12.74 15.23 -8.99
N SER A 227 14.07 15.27 -9.01
CA SER A 227 14.82 15.85 -10.13
C SER A 227 14.58 15.08 -11.43
N ARG A 228 14.54 13.74 -11.37
CA ARG A 228 14.31 12.89 -12.54
C ARG A 228 12.88 12.99 -13.06
N ILE A 229 11.90 13.06 -12.15
CA ILE A 229 10.49 13.28 -12.51
C ILE A 229 10.36 14.60 -13.28
N ARG A 230 10.93 15.68 -12.75
CA ARG A 230 10.89 17.00 -13.42
C ARG A 230 11.55 16.98 -14.81
N GLU A 231 12.68 16.30 -14.95
CA GLU A 231 13.35 16.14 -16.25
C GLU A 231 12.48 15.38 -17.24
N LEU A 232 11.83 14.29 -16.79
CA LEU A 232 10.92 13.49 -17.62
C LEU A 232 9.68 14.29 -18.02
N GLU A 233 9.09 15.08 -17.11
CA GLU A 233 7.97 15.98 -17.40
C GLU A 233 8.33 16.99 -18.49
N GLN A 234 9.49 17.63 -18.38
CA GLN A 234 9.98 18.58 -19.39
C GLN A 234 10.18 17.91 -20.76
N LYS A 235 10.76 16.70 -20.78
CA LYS A 235 10.94 15.94 -22.01
C LYS A 235 9.62 15.55 -22.64
N ASN A 236 8.65 15.13 -21.83
CA ASN A 236 7.32 14.75 -22.31
C ASN A 236 6.58 15.96 -22.89
N GLN A 237 6.67 17.13 -22.25
CA GLN A 237 6.11 18.37 -22.77
C GLN A 237 6.75 18.79 -24.10
N THR A 238 8.07 18.62 -24.23
CA THR A 238 8.79 18.89 -25.49
C THR A 238 8.27 17.97 -26.61
N LEU A 239 8.16 16.67 -26.34
CA LEU A 239 7.64 15.70 -27.30
C LEU A 239 6.18 15.98 -27.70
N GLN A 240 5.35 16.44 -26.75
CA GLN A 240 3.98 16.86 -27.06
C GLN A 240 3.95 18.06 -28.01
N ASN A 241 4.80 19.07 -27.77
CA ASN A 241 4.90 20.23 -28.66
C ASN A 241 5.38 19.83 -30.05
N ASP A 242 6.42 18.97 -30.14
CA ASP A 242 6.94 18.48 -31.42
C ASP A 242 5.87 17.71 -32.20
N ASN A 243 5.09 16.85 -31.53
CA ASN A 243 3.97 16.15 -32.14
C ASN A 243 2.89 17.10 -32.66
N GLN A 244 2.56 18.17 -31.93
CA GLN A 244 1.61 19.18 -32.40
C GLN A 244 2.10 19.91 -33.66
N VAL A 245 3.40 20.26 -33.71
CA VAL A 245 4.00 20.88 -34.89
C VAL A 245 3.97 19.93 -36.09
N LEU A 246 4.26 18.64 -35.88
CA LEU A 246 4.18 17.64 -36.94
C LEU A 246 2.75 17.47 -37.47
N LEU A 247 1.74 17.47 -36.61
CA LEU A 247 0.32 17.42 -37.01
C LEU A 247 -0.06 18.65 -37.85
N GLN A 248 0.32 19.86 -37.43
CA GLN A 248 0.06 21.08 -38.19
C GLN A 248 0.74 21.08 -39.57
N ASN A 249 1.98 20.56 -39.64
CA ASN A 249 2.69 20.42 -40.90
C ASN A 249 2.01 19.41 -41.83
N ASN A 250 1.53 18.29 -41.28
CA ASN A 250 0.79 17.28 -42.04
C ASN A 250 -0.52 17.86 -42.59
N ASP A 251 -1.29 18.59 -41.77
CA ASP A 251 -2.51 19.27 -42.21
C ASP A 251 -2.25 20.29 -43.32
N ASN A 252 -1.14 21.03 -43.25
CA ASN A 252 -0.73 21.97 -44.30
C ASN A 252 -0.38 21.23 -45.60
N LEU A 253 0.37 20.14 -45.51
CA LEU A 253 0.69 19.31 -46.68
C LEU A 253 -0.56 18.74 -47.34
N ASN A 254 -1.51 18.24 -46.56
CA ASN A 254 -2.78 17.73 -47.08
C ASN A 254 -3.57 18.81 -47.81
N LYS A 255 -3.67 20.04 -47.26
CA LYS A 255 -4.29 21.17 -47.95
C LYS A 255 -3.59 21.53 -49.26
N ARG A 256 -2.26 21.49 -49.30
CA ARG A 256 -1.50 21.76 -50.53
C ARG A 256 -1.73 20.67 -51.59
N LEU A 257 -1.86 19.42 -51.18
CA LEU A 257 -2.21 18.32 -52.07
C LEU A 257 -3.61 18.52 -52.67
N GLU A 258 -4.62 18.85 -51.84
CA GLU A 258 -5.98 19.15 -52.31
C GLU A 258 -6.00 20.27 -53.36
N ILE A 259 -5.23 21.35 -53.15
CA ILE A 259 -5.13 22.46 -54.12
C ILE A 259 -4.51 21.98 -55.44
N ILE A 260 -3.47 21.14 -55.40
CA ILE A 260 -2.84 20.60 -56.60
C ILE A 260 -3.81 19.68 -57.36
N GLU A 261 -4.55 18.83 -56.65
CA GLU A 261 -5.55 17.94 -57.24
C GLU A 261 -6.66 18.73 -57.95
N GLN A 262 -7.14 19.83 -57.34
CA GLN A 262 -8.12 20.74 -57.97
C GLN A 262 -7.56 21.39 -59.24
N GLN A 263 -6.33 21.91 -59.20
CA GLN A 263 -5.69 22.52 -60.37
C GLN A 263 -5.50 21.53 -61.53
N LEU A 264 -5.17 20.27 -61.23
CA LEU A 264 -5.05 19.21 -62.24
C LEU A 264 -6.40 18.86 -62.87
N GLN A 265 -7.48 18.81 -62.09
CA GLN A 265 -8.83 18.61 -62.62
C GLN A 265 -9.25 19.74 -63.56
N GLU A 266 -9.01 21.00 -63.17
CA GLU A 266 -9.31 22.17 -64.00
C GLU A 266 -8.54 22.17 -65.34
N GLN A 267 -7.25 21.78 -65.32
CA GLN A 267 -6.43 21.69 -66.54
C GLN A 267 -6.92 20.59 -67.49
N ASN A 268 -7.38 19.45 -66.97
CA ASN A 268 -7.93 18.36 -67.78
C ASN A 268 -9.24 18.78 -68.47
N LEU A 269 -10.15 19.44 -67.74
CA LEU A 269 -11.40 19.98 -68.28
C LEU A 269 -11.15 21.00 -69.41
N SER A 270 -10.22 21.95 -69.19
CA SER A 270 -9.85 22.94 -70.22
C SER A 270 -9.20 22.32 -71.45
N SER A 271 -8.54 21.17 -71.33
CA SER A 271 -7.90 20.48 -72.45
C SER A 271 -8.91 19.69 -73.29
N GLU A 272 -9.96 19.15 -72.66
CA GLU A 272 -11.08 18.49 -73.35
C GLU A 272 -11.92 19.50 -74.16
N GLU A 273 -12.21 20.69 -73.62
CA GLU A 273 -12.97 21.74 -74.33
C GLU A 273 -12.26 22.29 -75.58
N LEU A 274 -10.94 22.16 -75.68
CA LEU A 274 -10.16 22.60 -76.85
C LEU A 274 -10.11 21.56 -77.99
N LEU A 275 -10.60 20.34 -77.75
CA LEU A 275 -10.61 19.24 -78.72
C LEU A 275 -12.00 19.00 -79.34
N GLU A 276 -13.07 19.60 -78.80
CA GLU A 276 -14.41 19.67 -79.40
C GLU A 276 -14.57 20.88 -80.34
#